data_AF-A0AA89B4M3-F1
#
_entry.id   AF-A0AA89B4M3-F1
#
_cell.length_a   1.000
_cell.length_b   1.000
_cell.length_c   1.000
_cell.angle_alpha   90.00
_cell.angle_beta   90.00
_cell.angle_gamma   90.00
#
_symmetry.space_group_name_H-M   'P 1'
#
loop_
_entity.id
_entity.type
_entity.pdbx_description
1 polymer ?
#
loop_
_entity_poly.entity_id
_entity_poly.type
_entity_poly.pdbx_seq_one_letter_code
_entity_poly.pdbx_strand_id
1 'polypeptide(L)' 'MKVVGLVSGGKDSCFAMMKCVQYGHQSNSTRFALQIVALANLLPSDDSVGHQLVVTYAECMGVPLFRRRIQGSTRQAL' A
#
# COMPACT_ATOMS: atom_id res chain seq x y z
N MET A 1 -14.31 2.97 -7.64
CA MET A 1 -13.91 3.76 -6.44
C MET A 1 -12.40 3.95 -6.48
N LYS A 2 -11.88 5.09 -6.01
CA LYS A 2 -10.44 5.35 -5.92
C LYS A 2 -9.97 5.03 -4.50
N VAL A 3 -8.88 4.27 -4.38
CA VAL A 3 -8.32 3.87 -3.08
C VAL A 3 -6.83 4.16 -3.01
N VAL A 4 -6.33 4.40 -1.81
CA VAL A 4 -4.90 4.52 -1.52
C VAL A 4 -4.45 3.24 -0.84
N GLY A 5 -3.44 2.58 -1.40
CA GLY A 5 -2.89 1.35 -0.87
C GLY A 5 -1.86 1.64 0.22
N LEU A 6 -2.13 1.24 1.47
CA LEU A 6 -1.12 1.30 2.52
C LEU A 6 -0.18 0.09 2.39
N VAL A 7 1.10 0.36 2.21
CA VAL A 7 2.14 -0.65 1.95
C VAL A 7 3.29 -0.49 2.92
N SER A 8 3.66 -1.58 3.57
CA SER A 8 4.82 -1.66 4.46
C SER A 8 6.08 -2.19 3.76
N GLY A 9 5.92 -2.81 2.59
CA GLY A 9 6.97 -3.57 1.92
C GLY A 9 6.96 -5.06 2.25
N GLY A 10 6.05 -5.50 3.12
CA GLY A 10 5.84 -6.91 3.43
C GLY A 10 4.87 -7.60 2.46
N LYS A 11 4.96 -8.94 2.41
CA LYS A 11 4.14 -9.82 1.55
C LYS A 11 2.63 -9.59 1.70
N ASP A 12 2.15 -9.32 2.92
CA ASP A 12 0.73 -9.22 3.22
C ASP A 12 0.12 -7.95 2.61
N SER A 13 0.88 -6.85 2.61
CA SER A 13 0.47 -5.61 1.95
C SER A 13 0.42 -5.74 0.42
N CYS A 14 1.33 -6.53 -0.17
CA CYS A 14 1.31 -6.88 -1.59
C CYS A 14 0.10 -7.74 -1.94
N PHE A 15 -0.21 -8.75 -1.11
CA PHE A 15 -1.38 -9.60 -1.30
C PHE A 15 -2.70 -8.81 -1.24
N ALA A 16 -2.82 -7.85 -0.32
CA ALA A 16 -3.99 -6.98 -0.22
C ALA A 16 -4.20 -6.17 -1.51
N MET A 17 -3.14 -5.59 -2.08
CA MET A 17 -3.23 -4.86 -3.36
C MET A 17 -3.66 -5.75 -4.52
N MET A 18 -3.08 -6.96 -4.63
CA MET A 18 -3.44 -7.93 -5.66
C MET A 18 -4.92 -8.32 -5.56
N LYS A 19 -5.44 -8.48 -4.34
CA LYS A 19 -6.86 -8.73 -4.10
C LYS A 19 -7.73 -7.55 -4.50
N CYS A 20 -7.35 -6.30 -4.20
CA CYS A 20 -8.07 -5.11 -4.66
C CYS A 20 -8.20 -5.06 -6.18
N VAL A 21 -7.13 -5.39 -6.91
CA VAL A 21 -7.14 -5.49 -8.37
C VAL A 21 -8.05 -6.64 -8.82
N GLN A 22 -7.93 -7.84 -8.23
CA GLN A 22 -8.76 -9.00 -8.55
C GLN A 22 -10.27 -8.73 -8.36
N TYR A 23 -10.66 -8.11 -7.25
CA TYR A 23 -12.06 -7.72 -7.02
C TYR A 23 -12.57 -6.68 -8.02
N GLY A 24 -11.68 -5.82 -8.54
CA GLY A 24 -12.00 -4.89 -9.62
C GLY A 24 -12.20 -5.55 -10.99
N HIS A 25 -11.66 -6.75 -11.21
CA HIS A 25 -11.75 -7.49 -12.47
C HIS A 25 -12.83 -8.59 -12.49
N GLN A 26 -13.30 -9.06 -11.33
CA GLN A 26 -14.29 -10.15 -11.25
C GLN A 26 -15.71 -9.78 -11.70
N SER A 27 -16.01 -8.48 -11.87
CA SER A 27 -17.31 -8.05 -12.41
C SER A 27 -17.17 -7.73 -13.89
N ASN A 28 -17.47 -8.71 -14.73
CA ASN A 28 -17.59 -8.54 -16.18
C ASN A 28 -18.60 -7.41 -16.47
N SER A 29 -18.18 -6.41 -17.26
CA SER A 29 -19.00 -5.35 -17.90
C SER A 29 -19.38 -4.07 -17.14
N THR A 30 -19.06 -3.85 -15.86
CA THR A 30 -19.25 -2.51 -15.28
C THR A 30 -18.09 -2.08 -14.39
N ARG A 31 -17.53 -0.93 -14.74
CA ARG A 31 -16.28 -0.33 -14.27
C ARG A 31 -16.35 0.15 -12.82
N PHE A 32 -16.54 -0.76 -11.87
CA PHE A 32 -16.21 -0.55 -10.45
C PHE A 32 -14.81 -1.11 -10.14
N ALA A 33 -13.84 -0.89 -11.03
CA ALA A 33 -12.45 -1.17 -10.72
C ALA A 33 -12.06 -0.35 -9.47
N LEU A 34 -11.62 -1.02 -8.41
CA LEU A 34 -10.91 -0.39 -7.31
C LEU A 34 -9.58 0.06 -7.88
N GLN A 35 -9.53 1.33 -8.29
CA GLN A 35 -8.32 1.91 -8.85
C GLN A 35 -7.45 2.35 -7.68
N ILE A 36 -6.33 1.66 -7.48
CA ILE A 36 -5.27 2.14 -6.62
C ILE A 36 -4.69 3.38 -7.32
N VAL A 37 -4.84 4.55 -6.69
CA VAL A 37 -4.41 5.83 -7.28
C VAL A 37 -3.14 6.37 -6.64
N ALA A 38 -2.75 5.81 -5.50
CA ALA A 38 -1.51 6.14 -4.80
C ALA A 38 -1.15 5.01 -3.84
N LEU A 39 0.15 4.90 -3.55
CA LEU A 39 0.67 4.07 -2.48
C LEU A 39 1.12 4.95 -1.33
N ALA A 40 0.85 4.52 -0.10
CA ALA A 40 1.29 5.17 1.12
C ALA A 40 2.16 4.21 1.92
N ASN A 41 3.33 4.67 2.36
CA ASN A 41 4.24 3.88 3.16
C ASN A 41 4.66 4.67 4.41
N LEU A 42 4.33 4.11 5.56
CA LEU A 42 4.72 4.66 6.85
C LEU A 42 6.05 4.04 7.25
N LEU A 43 7.08 4.87 7.40
CA LEU A 43 8.39 4.43 7.87
C LEU A 43 8.41 4.47 9.40
N PRO A 44 8.41 3.32 10.09
CA PRO A 44 8.85 3.28 11.48
C PRO A 44 10.34 3.66 11.57
N SER A 45 10.79 4.08 12.76
CA SER A 45 12.19 4.43 13.02
C SER A 45 13.14 3.25 12.88
N ASP A 46 12.63 2.02 13.07
CA ASP A 46 13.37 0.79 12.78
C ASP A 46 13.20 0.43 11.31
N ASP A 47 14.32 0.23 10.61
CA ASP A 47 14.37 -0.14 9.20
C ASP A 47 13.62 -1.47 8.96
N SER A 48 12.33 -1.38 8.63
CA SER A 48 11.53 -2.58 8.36
C SER A 48 11.99 -3.22 7.06
N VAL A 49 12.38 -4.50 7.13
CA VAL A 49 12.82 -5.30 5.98
C VAL A 49 11.76 -5.27 4.88
N GLY A 50 12.15 -4.88 3.66
CA GLY A 50 11.25 -4.74 2.52
C GLY A 50 10.87 -3.29 2.16
N HIS A 51 11.33 -2.30 2.92
CA HIS A 51 11.08 -0.89 2.61
C HIS A 51 11.49 -0.51 1.18
N GLN A 52 12.62 -1.04 0.67
CA GLN A 52 13.10 -0.76 -0.69
C GLN A 52 12.16 -1.27 -1.80
N LEU A 53 11.47 -2.39 -1.59
CA LEU A 53 10.56 -3.00 -2.59
C LEU A 53 9.33 -2.14 -2.86
N VAL A 54 8.96 -1.25 -1.94
CA VAL A 54 7.80 -0.38 -2.10
C VAL A 54 7.96 0.61 -3.25
N VAL A 55 9.19 1.01 -3.56
CA VAL A 55 9.49 1.87 -4.72
C VAL A 55 9.15 1.13 -6.00
N THR A 56 9.60 -0.13 -6.12
CA THR A 56 9.31 -0.99 -7.26
C THR A 56 7.82 -1.24 -7.44
N TYR A 57 7.04 -1.36 -6.35
CA TYR A 57 5.57 -1.45 -6.47
C TYR A 57 4.95 -0.20 -7.11
N ALA A 58 5.41 0.99 -6.73
CA ALA A 58 4.90 2.24 -7.30
C ALA A 58 5.26 2.37 -8.78
N GLU A 59 6.48 1.98 -9.15
CA GLU A 59 6.96 1.94 -10.53
C GLU A 59 6.14 0.96 -11.39
N CYS A 60 5.96 -0.28 -10.91
CA CYS A 60 5.19 -1.30 -11.64
C CYS A 60 3.71 -0.93 -11.80
N MET A 61 3.13 -0.21 -10.83
CA MET A 61 1.73 0.22 -10.88
C MET A 61 1.54 1.57 -11.57
N GLY A 62 2.61 2.33 -11.82
CA GLY A 62 2.54 3.67 -12.41
C GLY A 62 1.78 4.68 -11.54
N VAL A 63 1.83 4.53 -10.21
CA VAL A 63 1.11 5.39 -9.25
C VAL A 63 2.07 6.14 -8.33
N PRO A 64 1.71 7.35 -7.87
CA PRO A 64 2.54 8.09 -6.94
C PRO A 64 2.70 7.35 -5.60
N LEU A 65 3.91 7.40 -5.04
CA LEU A 65 4.26 6.86 -3.73
C LEU A 65 4.48 7.98 -2.72
N PHE A 66 3.70 7.97 -1.65
CA PHE A 66 3.85 8.87 -0.51
C PHE A 66 4.51 8.15 0.65
N ARG A 67 5.58 8.75 1.17
CA ARG A 67 6.35 8.20 2.29
C ARG A 67 6.40 9.20 3.43
N ARG A 68 6.12 8.72 4.64
CA ARG A 68 6.21 9.55 5.85
C ARG A 68 6.83 8.75 6.98
N ARG A 69 7.84 9.33 7.64
CA ARG A 69 8.36 8.79 8.90
C ARG A 69 7.34 9.02 10.01
N ILE A 70 7.06 7.95 10.75
CA ILE A 70 6.23 7.98 11.93
C ILE A 70 7.07 7.57 13.13
N GLN A 71 6.97 8.34 14.21
CA GLN A 71 7.54 7.97 15.49
C GLN A 71 6.40 7.38 16.33
N GLY A 72 6.51 6.09 16.64
CA GLY A 72 5.59 5.46 17.58
C GLY A 72 5.73 6.14 18.94
N SER A 73 4.61 6.60 19.49
CA SER A 73 4.54 6.95 20.91
C SER A 73 3.61 5.95 21.58
N THR A 74 4.08 5.31 22.64
CA THR A 74 3.26 4.39 23.44
C THR A 74 2.22 5.22 24.17
N ARG A 75 0.92 5.02 23.89
CA ARG A 75 -0.17 5.72 24.61
C ARG A 75 -0.54 5.06 25.95
N GLN A 76 0.21 4.05 26.38
CA GLN A 76 0.08 3.40 27.67
C GLN A 76 1.49 3.14 28.21
N ALA A 77 2.07 4.14 28.87
CA ALA A 77 3.10 3.91 29.88
C ALA A 77 2.35 3.82 31.21
N LEU A 78 2.13 2.60 31.68
CA LEU A 78 1.86 2.31 33.09
C LEU A 78 3.06 1.54 33.61
#